data_AF-A0A916YN41-F1
#
_entry.id   AF-A0A916YN41-F1
#
_cell.length_a   1.000
_cell.length_b   1.000
_cell.length_c   1.000
_cell.angle_alpha   90.00
_cell.angle_beta   90.00
_cell.angle_gamma   90.00
#
_symmetry.space_group_name_H-M   'P 1'
#
loop_
_entity.id
_entity.type
_entity.pdbx_description
1 polymer ?
#
loop_
_entity_poly.entity_id
_entity_poly.type
_entity_poly.pdbx_seq_one_letter_code
_entity_poly.pdbx_strand_id
1 'polypeptide(L)'
;MAHLGMLKNPQLIVDIPSRPIRCRLMSDGNFDFAIEAATEGFFVPSAKLLDTLAKVDRIGVIYDWGGTEKQIVLAYGDGVLVMITGTPRIAKGGFLFMLSKTLETP
;
A
#
# COMPACT_ATOMS: atom_id res chain seq x y z
N MET A 1 24.28 -14.32 21.29
CA MET A 1 23.18 -13.47 20.80
C MET A 1 23.35 -13.32 19.29
N ALA A 2 22.31 -13.63 18.51
CA ALA A 2 22.32 -13.47 17.07
C ALA A 2 22.02 -11.99 16.75
N HIS A 3 23.03 -11.27 16.27
CA HIS A 3 22.85 -9.91 15.76
C HIS A 3 22.14 -9.97 14.39
N LEU A 4 21.24 -9.00 14.17
CA LEU A 4 20.54 -8.65 12.92
C LEU A 4 21.01 -9.45 11.68
N GLY A 5 20.30 -10.55 11.38
CA GLY A 5 20.37 -11.19 10.06
C GLY A 5 21.61 -12.03 9.73
N MET A 6 22.57 -12.23 10.65
CA MET A 6 23.66 -13.18 10.37
C MET A 6 23.14 -14.62 10.42
N LEU A 7 23.08 -15.24 9.24
CA LEU A 7 22.65 -16.61 9.05
C LEU A 7 23.69 -17.54 9.70
N LYS A 8 23.23 -18.38 10.63
CA LYS A 8 24.09 -19.32 11.38
C LYS A 8 24.76 -20.37 10.48
N ASN A 9 24.22 -20.60 9.28
CA ASN A 9 24.74 -21.53 8.27
C ASN A 9 24.44 -20.97 6.86
N PRO A 10 25.30 -20.11 6.30
CA PRO A 10 25.08 -19.52 4.97
C PRO A 10 25.05 -20.57 3.84
N GLN A 11 25.66 -21.74 4.08
CA GLN A 11 25.71 -22.86 3.13
C GLN A 11 24.35 -23.55 2.92
N LEU A 12 23.40 -23.42 3.85
CA LEU A 12 22.05 -24.00 3.73
C LEU A 12 21.12 -23.21 2.80
N ILE A 13 21.56 -22.06 2.29
CA ILE A 13 20.73 -21.16 1.47
C ILE A 13 20.94 -21.39 -0.02
N VAL A 14 22.05 -22.03 -0.40
CA VAL A 14 22.50 -22.15 -1.79
C VAL A 14 21.51 -22.98 -2.64
N ASP A 15 20.73 -23.87 -2.01
CA ASP A 15 19.78 -24.76 -2.69
C ASP A 15 18.30 -24.36 -2.55
N ILE A 16 17.97 -23.18 -2.02
CA ILE A 16 16.57 -22.72 -1.99
C ILE A 16 16.27 -22.06 -3.34
N PRO A 17 15.41 -22.64 -4.20
CA PRO A 17 15.05 -22.01 -5.46
C PRO A 17 14.42 -20.65 -5.18
N SER A 18 14.96 -19.61 -5.83
CA SER A 18 14.44 -18.25 -5.69
C SER A 18 12.99 -18.20 -6.14
N ARG A 19 12.13 -17.57 -5.33
CA ARG A 19 10.73 -17.33 -5.74
C ARG A 19 10.73 -16.39 -6.95
N PRO A 20 9.85 -16.63 -7.94
CA PRO A 20 9.74 -15.74 -9.09
C PRO A 20 9.33 -14.33 -8.64
N ILE A 21 9.92 -13.32 -9.27
CA ILE A 21 9.57 -11.91 -9.07
C ILE A 21 8.12 -11.74 -9.55
N ARG A 22 7.23 -11.32 -8.64
CA ARG A 22 5.80 -11.12 -8.95
C ARG A 22 5.50 -9.76 -9.57
N CYS A 23 6.32 -8.76 -9.25
CA CYS A 23 6.10 -7.39 -9.66
C CYS A 23 7.42 -6.60 -9.58
N ARG A 24 7.64 -5.71 -10.55
CA ARG A 24 8.65 -4.65 -10.49
C ARG A 24 7.94 -3.31 -10.45
N LEU A 25 8.19 -2.54 -9.39
CA LEU A 25 7.53 -1.27 -9.14
C LEU A 25 8.51 -0.14 -9.43
N MET A 26 8.04 0.90 -10.12
CA MET A 26 8.81 2.12 -10.35
C MET A 26 8.56 3.09 -9.20
N SER A 27 9.61 3.55 -8.52
CA SER A 27 9.50 4.61 -7.52
C SER A 27 10.71 5.54 -7.62
N ASP A 28 10.44 6.83 -7.54
CA ASP A 28 11.42 7.92 -7.44
C ASP A 28 11.50 8.48 -6.00
N GLY A 29 10.80 7.85 -5.05
CA GLY A 29 10.70 8.32 -3.67
C GLY A 29 9.79 9.54 -3.49
N ASN A 30 9.05 9.97 -4.51
CA ASN A 30 8.13 11.09 -4.41
C ASN A 30 6.76 10.64 -3.85
N PHE A 31 6.40 11.17 -2.69
CA PHE A 31 5.11 10.92 -2.03
C PHE A 31 4.08 12.03 -2.27
N ASP A 32 4.39 13.06 -3.05
CA ASP A 32 3.49 14.18 -3.34
C ASP A 32 2.22 13.72 -4.09
N PHE A 33 2.25 12.51 -4.68
CA PHE A 33 1.09 11.88 -5.31
C PHE A 33 0.22 11.05 -4.35
N ALA A 34 0.54 11.05 -3.05
CA ALA A 34 -0.29 10.39 -2.05
C ALA A 34 -1.64 11.10 -1.96
N ILE A 35 -2.71 10.32 -1.94
CA ILE A 35 -4.06 10.86 -1.81
C ILE A 35 -4.33 11.19 -0.35
N GLU A 36 -4.81 12.41 -0.11
CA GLU A 36 -5.18 12.90 1.22
C GLU A 36 -6.67 12.70 1.53
N ALA A 37 -6.99 12.59 2.82
CA ALA A 37 -8.37 12.53 3.29
C ALA A 37 -9.06 13.91 3.21
N ALA A 38 -10.25 13.96 2.62
CA ALA A 38 -11.04 15.20 2.53
C ALA A 38 -11.75 15.51 3.87
N THR A 39 -11.92 14.49 4.71
CA THR A 39 -12.57 14.54 6.02
C THR A 39 -11.75 13.78 7.06
N GLU A 40 -11.91 14.13 8.33
CA GLU A 40 -11.44 13.30 9.43
C GLU A 40 -12.38 12.11 9.68
N GLY A 41 -11.85 11.04 10.28
CA GLY A 41 -12.61 9.87 10.70
C GLY A 41 -11.76 8.62 10.85
N PHE A 42 -12.41 7.46 10.73
CA PHE A 42 -11.80 6.14 10.77
C PHE A 42 -11.74 5.55 9.37
N PHE A 43 -10.55 5.42 8.83
CA PHE A 43 -10.33 4.78 7.53
C PHE A 43 -10.31 3.26 7.68
N VAL A 44 -11.20 2.60 6.95
CA VAL A 44 -11.31 1.15 6.85
C VAL A 44 -10.95 0.73 5.42
N PRO A 45 -9.77 0.11 5.22
CA PRO A 45 -9.34 -0.31 3.89
C PRO A 45 -10.11 -1.56 3.43
N SER A 46 -10.46 -1.58 2.15
CA SER A 46 -11.00 -2.74 1.44
C SER A 46 -9.95 -3.36 0.50
N ALA A 47 -8.99 -2.57 0.03
CA ALA A 47 -7.83 -3.02 -0.75
C ALA A 47 -6.64 -3.36 0.16
N LYS A 48 -5.72 -4.19 -0.34
CA LYS A 48 -4.49 -4.61 0.34
C LYS A 48 -3.26 -4.12 -0.40
N LEU A 49 -2.15 -3.99 0.33
CA LEU A 49 -0.86 -3.72 -0.28
C LEU A 49 -0.55 -4.75 -1.37
N LEU A 50 -0.01 -4.26 -2.47
CA LEU A 50 0.31 -4.99 -3.69
C LEU A 50 -0.89 -5.46 -4.53
N ASP A 51 -2.12 -5.08 -4.17
CA ASP A 51 -3.26 -5.26 -5.06
C ASP A 51 -3.09 -4.38 -6.32
N THR A 52 -3.42 -4.97 -7.48
CA THR A 52 -3.57 -4.22 -8.74
C THR A 52 -4.98 -3.64 -8.79
N LEU A 53 -5.07 -2.35 -9.06
CA LEU A 53 -6.31 -1.58 -9.04
C LEU A 53 -6.48 -0.85 -10.38
N ALA A 54 -7.70 -0.79 -10.86
CA ALA A 54 -8.12 0.09 -11.94
C ALA A 54 -8.58 1.45 -11.36
N LYS A 55 -8.61 2.47 -12.21
CA LYS A 55 -9.24 3.75 -11.89
C LYS A 55 -10.65 3.51 -11.35
N VAL A 56 -11.04 4.26 -10.32
CA VAL A 56 -12.30 4.16 -9.57
C VAL A 56 -12.51 2.90 -8.74
N ASP A 57 -11.56 1.97 -8.67
CA ASP A 57 -11.64 0.85 -7.73
C ASP A 57 -11.67 1.35 -6.27
N ARG A 58 -12.41 0.65 -5.41
CA ARG A 58 -12.59 1.02 -4.01
C ARG A 58 -11.35 0.65 -3.19
N ILE A 59 -10.68 1.66 -2.64
CA ILE A 59 -9.57 1.47 -1.69
C ILE A 59 -10.11 1.23 -0.29
N GLY A 60 -11.17 1.94 0.10
CA GLY A 60 -11.73 1.88 1.44
C GLY A 60 -12.77 2.98 1.69
N VAL A 61 -13.15 3.16 2.95
CA VAL A 61 -14.12 4.18 3.38
C VAL A 61 -13.68 4.83 4.69
N ILE A 62 -13.95 6.11 4.83
CA ILE A 62 -13.82 6.85 6.09
C ILE A 62 -15.19 6.93 6.75
N TYR A 63 -15.27 6.48 8.00
CA TYR A 63 -16.45 6.53 8.86
C TYR A 63 -16.27 7.58 9.95
N ASP A 64 -17.36 8.16 10.44
CA ASP A 64 -17.33 8.93 11.69
C ASP A 64 -17.42 8.03 12.95
N TRP A 65 -17.44 8.66 14.13
CA TRP A 65 -17.57 7.97 15.41
C TRP A 65 -18.86 7.17 15.56
N GLY A 66 -19.92 7.52 14.84
CA GLY A 66 -21.19 6.81 14.83
C GLY A 66 -21.24 5.66 13.81
N GLY A 67 -20.16 5.44 13.06
CA GLY A 67 -20.13 4.45 11.97
C GLY A 67 -20.85 4.92 10.70
N THR A 68 -21.14 6.21 10.56
CA THR A 68 -21.73 6.77 9.33
C THR A 68 -20.63 6.99 8.29
N GLU A 69 -20.87 6.58 7.05
CA GLU A 69 -19.94 6.82 5.94
C GLU A 69 -19.80 8.32 5.66
N LYS A 70 -18.57 8.82 5.72
CA LYS A 70 -18.23 10.22 5.42
C LYS A 70 -17.59 10.39 4.04
N GLN A 71 -16.77 9.43 3.64
CA GLN A 71 -16.04 9.49 2.37
C GLN A 71 -15.74 8.09 1.84
N ILE A 72 -16.09 7.83 0.58
CA ILE A 72 -15.59 6.67 -0.16
C ILE A 72 -14.24 7.05 -0.79
N VAL A 73 -13.23 6.21 -0.59
CA VAL A 73 -11.88 6.42 -1.10
C VAL A 73 -11.67 5.51 -2.31
N LEU A 74 -11.44 6.12 -3.47
CA LEU A 74 -11.31 5.44 -4.75
C LEU A 74 -9.90 5.63 -5.33
N ALA A 75 -9.45 4.65 -6.11
CA ALA A 75 -8.23 4.73 -6.90
C ALA A 75 -8.32 5.86 -7.93
N TYR A 76 -7.31 6.73 -7.98
CA TYR A 76 -7.26 7.86 -8.93
C TYR A 76 -6.90 7.43 -10.36
N GLY A 77 -6.33 6.24 -10.52
CA GLY A 77 -5.88 5.69 -11.79
C GLY A 77 -5.49 4.22 -11.64
N ASP A 78 -5.04 3.63 -12.74
CA ASP A 78 -4.57 2.26 -12.74
C ASP A 78 -3.19 2.14 -12.09
N GLY A 79 -2.97 1.11 -11.28
CA GLY A 79 -1.67 0.87 -10.66
C GLY A 79 -1.70 -0.19 -9.56
N VAL A 80 -0.58 -0.29 -8.86
CA VAL A 80 -0.40 -1.20 -7.72
C VAL A 80 -0.39 -0.38 -6.43
N LEU A 81 -1.16 -0.82 -5.44
CA LEU A 81 -1.22 -0.19 -4.12
C LEU A 81 0.10 -0.42 -3.37
N VAL A 82 0.94 0.61 -3.25
CA VAL A 82 2.28 0.49 -2.63
C VAL A 82 2.36 1.13 -1.24
N MET A 83 1.41 1.99 -0.91
CA MET A 83 1.26 2.57 0.42
C MET A 83 -0.22 2.58 0.78
N ILE A 84 -0.53 2.21 2.01
CA ILE A 84 -1.84 2.41 2.62
C ILE A 84 -1.63 2.79 4.08
N THR A 85 -2.43 3.73 4.59
CA THR A 85 -2.30 4.18 5.97
C THR A 85 -2.57 3.04 6.94
N GLY A 86 -1.65 2.82 7.88
CA GLY A 86 -1.74 1.75 8.88
C GLY A 86 -2.52 2.17 10.13
N THR A 87 -2.64 3.47 10.40
CA THR A 87 -3.39 3.98 11.55
C THR A 87 -4.85 4.20 11.17
N PRO A 88 -5.81 3.60 11.90
CA PRO A 88 -7.23 3.71 11.55
C PRO A 88 -7.76 5.14 11.62
N ARG A 89 -7.30 5.95 12.58
CA ARG A 89 -7.78 7.33 12.74
C ARG A 89 -7.01 8.26 11.82
N ILE A 90 -7.73 8.97 10.95
CA ILE A 90 -7.19 9.90 9.96
C ILE A 90 -7.74 11.30 10.20
N ALA A 91 -6.85 12.29 10.21
CA ALA A 91 -7.22 13.70 10.18
C ALA A 91 -7.46 14.15 8.74
N LYS A 92 -8.24 15.23 8.56
CA LYS A 92 -8.34 15.89 7.25
C LYS A 92 -6.94 16.31 6.76
N GLY A 93 -6.64 16.05 5.49
CA GLY A 93 -5.32 16.24 4.88
C GLY A 93 -4.31 15.11 5.17
N GLY A 94 -4.69 14.09 5.96
CA GLY A 94 -3.83 12.95 6.22
C GLY A 94 -3.71 12.03 5.00
N PHE A 95 -2.51 11.51 4.73
CA PHE A 95 -2.28 10.57 3.64
C PHE A 95 -3.00 9.24 3.85
N LEU A 96 -3.65 8.76 2.79
CA LEU A 96 -4.42 7.52 2.78
C LEU A 96 -3.71 6.41 2.02
N PHE A 97 -3.29 6.67 0.78
CA PHE A 97 -2.68 5.66 -0.08
C PHE A 97 -1.84 6.26 -1.20
N MET A 98 -1.05 5.40 -1.85
CA MET A 98 -0.28 5.72 -3.06
C MET A 98 -0.32 4.54 -4.03
N LEU A 99 -0.44 4.85 -5.32
CA LEU A 99 -0.32 3.87 -6.40
C LEU A 99 1.02 4.02 -7.12
N SER A 100 1.59 2.91 -7.54
CA SER A 100 2.77 2.85 -8.39
C SER A 100 2.43 2.17 -9.71
N LYS A 101 3.14 2.56 -10.77
CA LYS A 101 3.11 1.81 -12.03
C LYS A 101 3.98 0.55 -11.91
N THR A 102 3.55 -0.51 -12.58
CA THR A 102 4.40 -1.67 -12.82
C THR A 102 5.35 -1.39 -13.98
N LEU A 103 6.60 -1.80 -13.84
CA LEU A 103 7.50 -1.92 -14.97
C LEU A 103 7.14 -3.19 -15.72
N GLU A 104 6.85 -3.08 -17.01
CA GLU A 104 6.78 -4.25 -17.87
C GLU A 104 8.15 -4.94 -17.85
N THR A 105 8.13 -6.27 -17.69
CA THR A 105 9.36 -7.05 -17.84
C THR A 105 9.59 -7.17 -19.35
N PRO A 106 10.78 -6.84 -19.88
CA PRO A 106 11.08 -7.06 -21.29
C PRO A 106 10.95 -8.54 -21.68
#